data_AF-A0ABC9YJD7-F1
#
_entry.id   AF-A0ABC9YJD7-F1
#
_cell.length_a   1.000
_cell.length_b   1.000
_cell.length_c   1.000
_cell.angle_alpha   90.00
_cell.angle_beta   90.00
_cell.angle_gamma   90.00
#
_symmetry.space_group_name_H-M   'P 1'
#
loop_
_entity.id
_entity.type
_entity.pdbx_description
1 polymer ?
#
loop_
_entity_poly.entity_id
_entity_poly.type
_entity_poly.pdbx_seq_one_letter_code
_entity_poly.pdbx_strand_id
1 'polypeptide(L)'
;MSAAMLDMLELQYELESKTAKWYATMDIANAFFSIPLAAECRPQFVFTWRGVQYTWNRLPQGWKHSPTICHGLIQSALEKGEAPEHLQYIDDIIIWGNTAAEVVSEKGKNIVQILLKASFTIKQNKVKGPAQEIQFLGIKWQDGCHQIPMDVINKIAAMSPPSSKKETQAFLGVVGFWRMHIPNYSLIVRPLYQVTQKKNDFK
;
A
#
# COMPACT_ATOMS: atom_id res chain seq x y z
N MET A 1 2.90 11.67 19.25
CA MET A 1 1.95 10.54 19.36
C MET A 1 1.87 9.92 17.98
N SER A 2 2.16 8.63 17.83
CA SER A 2 2.02 7.96 16.53
C SER A 2 0.53 7.90 16.22
N ALA A 3 0.08 8.56 15.15
CA ALA A 3 -1.19 8.20 14.55
C ALA A 3 -1.11 6.71 14.16
N ALA A 4 -2.20 5.97 14.36
CA ALA A 4 -2.28 4.61 13.85
C ALA A 4 -2.28 4.67 12.31
N MET A 5 -1.62 3.70 11.68
CA MET A 5 -1.73 3.53 10.23
C MET A 5 -3.20 3.29 9.91
N LEU A 6 -3.80 4.17 9.11
CA LEU A 6 -5.18 4.02 8.63
C LEU A 6 -5.32 2.64 7.99
N ASP A 7 -6.40 1.95 8.33
CA ASP A 7 -6.69 0.69 7.65
C ASP A 7 -7.18 0.95 6.21
N MET A 8 -7.20 -0.08 5.38
CA MET A 8 -7.59 0.06 3.97
C MET A 8 -9.01 0.62 3.77
N LEU A 9 -9.91 0.42 4.74
CA LEU A 9 -11.29 0.93 4.66
C LEU A 9 -11.32 2.42 4.93
N GLU A 10 -10.63 2.88 5.97
CA GLU A 10 -10.53 4.30 6.29
C GLU A 10 -9.87 5.08 5.15
N LEU A 11 -8.82 4.51 4.54
CA LEU A 11 -8.17 5.11 3.37
C LEU A 11 -9.11 5.24 2.17
N GLN A 12 -9.94 4.22 1.93
CA GLN A 12 -10.89 4.25 0.82
C GLN A 12 -11.95 5.34 1.05
N TYR A 13 -12.52 5.37 2.24
CA TYR A 13 -13.51 6.37 2.62
C TYR A 13 -12.96 7.80 2.53
N GLU A 14 -11.73 8.02 3.00
CA GLU A 14 -11.08 9.32 2.91
C GLU A 14 -10.94 9.79 1.46
N LEU A 15 -10.52 8.91 0.54
CA LEU A 15 -10.40 9.27 -0.88
C LEU A 15 -11.76 9.49 -1.56
N GLU A 16 -12.75 8.64 -1.28
CA GLU A 16 -14.13 8.79 -1.80
C GLU A 16 -14.78 10.11 -1.35
N SER A 17 -14.47 10.56 -0.13
CA SER A 17 -14.99 11.82 0.39
C SER A 17 -14.48 13.05 -0.38
N LYS A 18 -13.44 12.90 -1.24
CA LYS A 18 -12.84 14.01 -1.97
C LYS A 18 -13.46 14.13 -3.37
N THR A 19 -13.96 15.31 -3.71
CA THR A 19 -14.50 15.63 -5.03
C THR A 19 -13.40 15.98 -6.03
N ALA A 20 -12.42 15.10 -6.22
CA ALA A 20 -11.26 15.37 -7.07
C ALA A 20 -11.39 14.79 -8.49
N LYS A 21 -10.86 15.54 -9.47
CA LYS A 21 -10.86 15.16 -10.90
C LYS A 21 -9.52 14.63 -11.39
N TRP A 22 -8.43 15.01 -10.73
CA TRP A 22 -7.07 14.67 -11.13
C TRP A 22 -6.32 14.08 -9.95
N TYR A 23 -5.52 13.07 -10.24
CA TYR A 23 -4.72 12.34 -9.28
C TYR A 23 -3.28 12.20 -9.77
N ALA A 24 -2.34 12.12 -8.84
CA ALA A 24 -1.02 11.59 -9.08
C ALA A 24 -0.60 10.72 -7.91
N THR A 25 0.24 9.73 -8.17
CA THR A 25 0.80 8.85 -7.14
C THR A 25 2.31 8.91 -7.14
N MET A 26 2.89 8.69 -5.98
CA MET A 26 4.32 8.74 -5.75
C MET A 26 4.70 7.53 -4.90
N ASP A 27 5.72 6.80 -5.34
CA ASP A 27 6.32 5.70 -4.59
C ASP A 27 7.71 6.16 -4.12
N ILE A 28 7.95 6.08 -2.81
CA ILE A 28 9.23 6.45 -2.20
C ILE A 28 10.18 5.26 -2.36
N ALA A 29 11.07 5.38 -3.35
CA ALA A 29 12.02 4.32 -3.66
C ALA A 29 12.90 3.98 -2.44
N ASN A 30 12.95 2.70 -2.08
CA ASN A 30 13.78 2.19 -1.00
C ASN A 30 13.53 2.89 0.36
N ALA A 31 12.29 3.30 0.64
CA ALA A 31 11.94 4.09 1.83
C ALA A 31 12.55 3.54 3.14
N PHE A 32 12.48 2.22 3.35
CA PHE A 32 13.09 1.58 4.53
C PHE A 32 14.61 1.80 4.60
N PHE A 33 15.31 1.66 3.48
CA PHE A 33 16.76 1.83 3.45
C PHE A 33 17.23 3.28 3.58
N SER A 34 16.31 4.25 3.47
CA SER A 34 16.58 5.65 3.80
C SER A 34 16.69 5.88 5.32
N ILE A 35 16.16 4.96 6.14
CA ILE A 35 16.10 5.12 7.59
C ILE A 35 17.34 4.50 8.25
N PRO A 36 18.21 5.29 8.91
CA PRO A 36 19.37 4.77 9.62
C PRO A 36 18.96 3.92 10.83
N LEU A 37 19.63 2.79 10.99
CA LEU A 37 19.46 1.97 12.18
C LEU A 37 20.45 2.41 13.27
N ALA A 38 19.93 2.67 14.46
CA ALA A 38 20.73 2.97 15.65
C ALA A 38 21.77 1.86 15.88
N ALA A 39 22.99 2.25 16.25
CA ALA A 39 24.11 1.31 16.41
C ALA A 39 23.78 0.17 17.40
N GLU A 40 23.11 0.51 18.50
CA GLU A 40 22.60 -0.40 19.55
C GLU A 40 21.69 -1.51 18.99
N CYS A 41 20.93 -1.22 17.93
CA CYS A 41 19.93 -2.14 17.37
C CYS A 41 20.50 -3.08 16.31
N ARG A 42 21.66 -2.76 15.71
CA ARG A 42 22.26 -3.55 14.63
C ARG A 42 22.50 -5.03 15.00
N PRO A 43 22.94 -5.39 16.22
CA PRO A 43 23.12 -6.79 16.60
C PRO A 43 21.86 -7.65 16.47
N GLN A 44 20.65 -7.06 16.52
CA GLN A 44 19.38 -7.77 16.40
C GLN A 44 19.08 -8.24 14.96
N PHE A 45 19.77 -7.69 13.97
CA PHE A 45 19.54 -7.95 12.55
C PHE A 45 20.73 -8.65 11.87
N VAL A 46 21.53 -9.37 12.65
CA VAL A 46 22.68 -10.13 12.11
C VAL A 46 22.20 -11.31 11.27
N PHE A 47 22.86 -11.53 10.14
CA PHE A 47 22.69 -12.72 9.32
C PHE A 47 24.06 -13.25 8.87
N THR A 48 24.14 -14.54 8.54
CA THR A 48 25.39 -15.18 8.10
C THR A 48 25.33 -15.47 6.61
N TRP A 49 26.35 -15.06 5.88
CA TRP A 49 26.55 -15.39 4.48
C TRP A 49 27.96 -15.93 4.27
N ARG A 50 28.06 -17.17 3.75
CA ARG A 50 29.36 -17.86 3.50
C ARG A 50 30.30 -17.86 4.71
N GLY A 51 29.76 -18.08 5.91
CA GLY A 51 30.54 -18.10 7.15
C GLY A 51 30.93 -16.74 7.71
N VAL A 52 30.54 -15.64 7.07
CA VAL A 52 30.78 -14.27 7.53
C VAL A 52 29.47 -13.67 8.05
N GLN A 53 29.53 -13.02 9.21
CA GLN A 53 28.39 -12.30 9.77
C GLN A 53 28.29 -10.89 9.21
N TYR A 54 27.08 -10.52 8.81
CA TYR A 54 26.71 -9.19 8.34
C TYR A 54 25.56 -8.66 9.18
N THR A 55 25.40 -7.35 9.22
CA THR A 55 24.23 -6.70 9.83
C THR A 55 23.77 -5.53 8.98
N TRP A 56 22.53 -5.13 9.18
CA TRP A 56 21.93 -3.98 8.51
C TRP A 56 22.33 -2.67 9.20
N ASN A 57 22.75 -1.68 8.39
CA ASN A 57 22.99 -0.30 8.85
C ASN A 57 21.76 0.63 8.66
N ARG A 58 20.72 0.09 8.05
CA ARG A 58 19.46 0.74 7.70
C ARG A 58 18.30 -0.16 8.10
N LEU A 59 17.10 0.38 8.20
CA LEU A 59 15.90 -0.38 8.54
C LEU A 59 15.69 -1.51 7.50
N PRO A 60 15.69 -2.80 7.91
CA PRO A 60 15.64 -3.90 6.97
C PRO A 60 14.23 -4.13 6.42
N GLN A 61 14.16 -4.58 5.17
CA GLN A 61 12.94 -5.12 4.59
C GLN A 61 12.60 -6.48 5.22
N GLY A 62 11.31 -6.77 5.36
CA GLY A 62 10.80 -8.04 5.92
C GLY A 62 10.69 -8.08 7.44
N TRP A 63 11.19 -7.07 8.16
CA TRP A 63 10.92 -6.96 9.59
C TRP A 63 9.53 -6.37 9.85
N LYS A 64 8.76 -7.03 10.73
CA LYS A 64 7.34 -6.72 10.98
C LYS A 64 7.04 -5.27 11.36
N HIS A 65 8.00 -4.56 11.97
CA HIS A 65 7.82 -3.18 12.43
C HIS A 65 8.37 -2.13 11.45
N SER A 66 9.08 -2.54 10.40
CA SER A 66 9.63 -1.60 9.41
C SER A 66 8.55 -0.74 8.75
N PRO A 67 7.37 -1.28 8.34
CA PRO A 67 6.30 -0.49 7.76
C PRO A 67 5.80 0.62 8.70
N THR A 68 5.54 0.29 9.97
CA THR A 68 5.03 1.24 10.97
C THR A 68 6.02 2.37 11.22
N ILE A 69 7.31 2.04 11.40
CA ILE A 69 8.36 3.04 11.62
C ILE A 69 8.49 3.96 10.40
N CYS A 70 8.51 3.37 9.20
CA CYS A 70 8.63 4.13 7.96
C CYS A 70 7.44 5.07 7.75
N HIS A 71 6.22 4.54 7.91
CA HIS A 71 5.00 5.31 7.80
C HIS A 71 5.01 6.52 8.75
N GLY A 72 5.31 6.31 10.03
CA GLY A 72 5.33 7.37 11.03
C GLY A 72 6.40 8.45 10.78
N LEU A 73 7.56 8.07 10.25
CA LEU A 73 8.62 9.03 9.90
C LEU A 73 8.25 9.88 8.69
N ILE A 74 7.68 9.27 7.65
CA ILE A 74 7.20 9.98 6.45
C ILE A 74 6.04 10.90 6.84
N GLN A 75 5.07 10.40 7.61
CA GLN A 75 3.93 11.19 8.10
C GLN A 75 4.41 12.40 8.91
N SER A 76 5.34 12.19 9.86
CA SER A 76 5.91 13.27 10.66
C SER A 76 6.61 14.33 9.80
N ALA A 77 7.25 13.92 8.69
CA ALA A 77 7.88 14.85 7.77
C ALA A 77 6.84 15.66 6.99
N LEU A 78 5.78 15.00 6.48
CA LEU A 78 4.69 15.63 5.75
C LEU A 78 3.91 16.61 6.63
N GLU A 79 3.61 16.26 7.87
CA GLU A 79 2.95 17.13 8.86
C GLU A 79 3.80 18.37 9.19
N LYS A 80 5.09 18.17 9.52
CA LYS A 80 6.01 19.28 9.83
C LYS A 80 6.28 20.19 8.62
N GLY A 81 6.19 19.63 7.42
CA GLY A 81 6.36 20.36 6.17
C GLY A 81 5.09 21.06 5.69
N GLU A 82 3.98 20.95 6.43
CA GLU A 82 2.67 21.47 6.03
C GLU A 82 2.29 20.99 4.63
N ALA A 83 2.45 19.67 4.41
CA ALA A 83 2.16 19.07 3.11
C ALA A 83 0.69 19.35 2.71
N PRO A 84 0.45 19.68 1.43
CA PRO A 84 -0.89 19.89 0.88
C PRO A 84 -1.71 18.59 0.91
N GLU A 85 -2.98 18.62 0.49
CA GLU A 85 -3.87 17.46 0.60
C GLU A 85 -3.28 16.22 -0.09
N HIS A 86 -3.09 15.18 0.71
CA HIS A 86 -2.50 13.91 0.31
C HIS A 86 -3.03 12.79 1.21
N LEU A 87 -2.83 11.56 0.76
CA LEU A 87 -3.02 10.37 1.56
C LEU A 87 -1.79 9.49 1.40
N GLN A 88 -1.30 9.00 2.53
CA GLN A 88 -0.10 8.20 2.61
C GLN A 88 -0.43 6.81 3.14
N TYR A 89 0.13 5.78 2.52
CA TYR A 89 0.17 4.43 3.06
C TYR A 89 1.59 3.88 2.94
N ILE A 90 2.27 3.76 4.09
CA ILE A 90 3.70 3.41 4.16
C ILE A 90 4.54 4.33 3.25
N ASP A 91 5.01 3.83 2.10
CA ASP A 91 5.85 4.50 1.10
C ASP A 91 5.09 4.96 -0.16
N ASP A 92 3.82 4.58 -0.28
CA ASP A 92 2.91 5.03 -1.33
C ASP A 92 2.17 6.31 -0.91
N ILE A 93 2.18 7.32 -1.78
CA ILE A 93 1.47 8.59 -1.58
C ILE A 93 0.55 8.83 -2.79
N ILE A 94 -0.68 9.25 -2.52
CA ILE A 94 -1.60 9.78 -3.53
C ILE A 94 -1.91 11.24 -3.22
N ILE A 95 -1.96 12.03 -4.28
CA ILE A 95 -2.32 13.44 -4.26
C ILE A 95 -3.45 13.69 -5.26
N TRP A 96 -4.31 14.65 -4.95
CA TRP A 96 -5.50 14.93 -5.74
C TRP A 96 -5.79 16.43 -5.85
N GLY A 97 -6.57 16.79 -6.87
CA GLY A 97 -6.92 18.17 -7.17
C GLY A 97 -7.96 18.31 -8.29
N ASN A 98 -8.27 19.56 -8.61
CA ASN A 98 -9.25 19.91 -9.64
C ASN A 98 -8.62 20.08 -11.02
N THR A 99 -7.30 20.33 -11.08
CA THR A 99 -6.56 20.46 -12.34
C THR A 99 -5.29 19.61 -12.35
N ALA A 100 -4.86 19.19 -13.53
CA ALA A 100 -3.60 18.45 -13.71
C ALA A 100 -2.38 19.25 -13.20
N ALA A 101 -2.39 20.58 -13.41
CA ALA A 101 -1.29 21.47 -13.04
C ALA A 101 -1.15 21.60 -11.51
N GLU A 102 -2.26 21.80 -10.80
CA GLU A 102 -2.33 21.85 -9.33
C GLU A 102 -1.70 20.59 -8.72
N VAL A 103 -2.11 19.41 -9.20
CA VAL A 103 -1.65 18.13 -8.65
C VAL A 103 -0.14 17.95 -8.80
N VAL A 104 0.42 18.16 -9.99
CA VAL A 104 1.85 17.88 -10.20
C VAL A 104 2.76 19.05 -9.83
N SER A 105 2.42 20.26 -10.29
CA SER A 105 3.33 21.39 -10.18
C SER A 105 3.27 22.07 -8.82
N GLU A 106 2.11 22.09 -8.17
CA GLU A 106 1.94 22.77 -6.88
C GLU A 106 2.09 21.75 -5.75
N LYS A 107 1.18 20.75 -5.70
CA LYS A 107 1.14 19.79 -4.59
C LYS A 107 2.30 18.79 -4.64
N GLY A 108 2.49 18.17 -5.80
CA GLY A 108 3.53 17.15 -5.98
C GLY A 108 4.94 17.68 -5.74
N LYS A 109 5.28 18.87 -6.25
CA LYS A 109 6.60 19.48 -6.00
C LYS A 109 6.82 19.81 -4.51
N ASN A 110 5.80 20.31 -3.82
CA ASN A 110 5.90 20.61 -2.39
C ASN A 110 6.18 19.33 -1.58
N ILE A 111 5.40 18.27 -1.82
CA ILE A 111 5.59 16.97 -1.14
C ILE A 111 6.98 16.40 -1.42
N VAL A 112 7.47 16.46 -2.66
CA VAL A 112 8.84 16.02 -3.00
C VAL A 112 9.88 16.81 -2.22
N GLN A 113 9.73 18.14 -2.12
CA GLN A 113 10.67 18.98 -1.38
C GLN A 113 10.68 18.66 0.12
N ILE A 114 9.52 18.42 0.72
CA ILE A 114 9.39 18.01 2.12
C ILE A 114 10.11 16.67 2.35
N LEU A 115 9.85 15.69 1.50
CA LEU A 115 10.44 14.35 1.61
C LEU A 115 11.96 14.38 1.40
N LEU A 116 12.46 15.15 0.43
CA LEU A 116 13.89 15.34 0.21
C LEU A 116 14.59 15.96 1.43
N LYS A 117 13.97 16.96 2.07
CA LYS A 117 14.49 17.55 3.33
C LYS A 117 14.54 16.53 4.45
N ALA A 118 13.61 15.57 4.46
CA ALA A 118 13.57 14.45 5.39
C ALA A 118 14.45 13.26 4.96
N SER A 119 15.31 13.41 3.96
CA SER A 119 16.19 12.36 3.40
C SER A 119 15.46 11.19 2.72
N PHE A 120 14.19 11.34 2.37
CA PHE A 120 13.47 10.41 1.51
C PHE A 120 13.61 10.83 0.05
N THR A 121 14.07 9.90 -0.80
CA THR A 121 14.26 10.17 -2.23
C THR A 121 13.11 9.61 -3.04
N ILE A 122 12.55 10.43 -3.93
CA ILE A 122 11.56 9.99 -4.92
C ILE A 122 12.24 10.01 -6.29
N LYS A 123 12.18 8.87 -7.00
CA LYS A 123 12.63 8.82 -8.38
C LYS A 123 11.52 9.33 -9.29
N GLN A 124 11.89 10.10 -10.32
CA GLN A 124 10.91 10.67 -11.26
C GLN A 124 10.04 9.59 -11.93
N ASN A 125 10.61 8.42 -12.25
CA ASN A 125 9.89 7.29 -12.83
C ASN A 125 8.91 6.59 -11.87
N LYS A 126 8.92 6.94 -10.58
CA LYS A 126 7.99 6.45 -9.56
C LYS A 126 6.83 7.43 -9.32
N VAL A 127 6.83 8.58 -9.98
CA VAL A 127 5.70 9.50 -10.01
C VAL A 127 4.81 9.13 -11.20
N LYS A 128 3.54 8.86 -10.94
CA LYS A 128 2.54 8.56 -11.98
C LYS A 128 1.46 9.63 -11.99
N GLY A 129 0.91 9.92 -13.17
CA GLY A 129 -0.03 11.02 -13.37
C GLY A 129 0.66 12.32 -13.88
N PRO A 130 -0.07 13.44 -13.93
CA PRO A 130 -1.44 13.60 -13.49
C PRO A 130 -2.40 12.81 -14.40
N ALA A 131 -3.40 12.16 -13.82
CA ALA A 131 -4.41 11.41 -14.57
C ALA A 131 -5.77 11.49 -13.87
N GLN A 132 -6.85 11.41 -14.64
CA GLN A 132 -8.20 11.33 -14.08
C GLN A 132 -8.54 9.90 -13.59
N GLU A 133 -7.78 8.92 -14.07
CA GLU A 133 -7.81 7.53 -13.65
C GLU A 133 -6.42 7.14 -13.16
N ILE A 134 -6.32 6.58 -11.95
CA ILE A 134 -5.05 6.09 -11.41
C ILE A 134 -5.23 4.82 -10.60
N GLN A 135 -4.16 4.02 -10.49
CA GLN A 135 -4.12 2.87 -9.59
C GLN A 135 -3.28 3.20 -8.36
N PHE A 136 -3.86 3.01 -7.17
CA PHE A 136 -3.22 3.23 -5.87
C PHE A 136 -3.59 2.09 -4.92
N LEU A 137 -2.59 1.49 -4.27
CA LEU A 137 -2.76 0.30 -3.39
C LEU A 137 -3.51 -0.86 -4.06
N GLY A 138 -3.29 -1.03 -5.36
CA GLY A 138 -3.95 -2.06 -6.17
C GLY A 138 -5.37 -1.69 -6.63
N ILE A 139 -5.99 -0.64 -6.11
CA ILE A 139 -7.35 -0.20 -6.43
C ILE A 139 -7.32 0.87 -7.51
N LYS A 140 -8.26 0.82 -8.45
CA LYS A 140 -8.44 1.85 -9.48
C LYS A 140 -9.32 2.97 -8.93
N TRP A 141 -8.90 4.22 -9.12
CA TRP A 141 -9.57 5.44 -8.67
C TRP A 141 -9.91 6.31 -9.87
N GLN A 142 -11.17 6.73 -9.97
CA GLN A 142 -11.66 7.60 -11.03
C GLN A 142 -12.91 8.35 -10.56
N ASP A 143 -12.95 9.67 -10.75
CA ASP A 143 -14.10 10.54 -10.42
C ASP A 143 -14.64 10.35 -8.99
N GLY A 144 -13.76 10.15 -8.01
CA GLY A 144 -14.13 9.93 -6.61
C GLY A 144 -14.66 8.52 -6.30
N CYS A 145 -14.71 7.65 -7.31
CA CYS A 145 -15.13 6.25 -7.17
C CYS A 145 -13.91 5.32 -7.19
N HIS A 146 -14.00 4.23 -6.42
CA HIS A 146 -13.05 3.14 -6.47
C HIS A 146 -13.60 1.98 -7.32
N GLN A 147 -12.71 1.22 -7.96
CA GLN A 147 -13.05 0.06 -8.78
C GLN A 147 -11.99 -1.03 -8.63
N ILE A 148 -12.41 -2.28 -8.79
CA ILE A 148 -11.50 -3.40 -9.00
C ILE A 148 -10.92 -3.27 -10.42
N PRO A 149 -9.59 -3.26 -10.61
CA PRO A 149 -9.00 -3.21 -11.95
C PRO A 149 -9.49 -4.38 -12.83
N MET A 150 -9.75 -4.09 -14.10
CA MET A 150 -10.32 -5.09 -15.02
C MET A 150 -9.38 -6.29 -15.25
N ASP A 151 -8.06 -6.09 -15.19
CA ASP A 151 -7.10 -7.19 -15.30
C ASP A 151 -7.20 -8.16 -14.10
N VAL A 152 -7.50 -7.63 -12.91
CA VAL A 152 -7.75 -8.45 -11.71
C VAL A 152 -9.04 -9.23 -11.88
N ILE A 153 -10.12 -8.60 -12.34
CA ILE A 153 -11.40 -9.28 -12.62
C ILE A 153 -11.18 -10.41 -13.62
N ASN A 154 -10.51 -10.13 -14.74
CA ASN A 154 -10.24 -11.12 -15.79
C ASN A 154 -9.38 -12.28 -15.28
N LYS A 155 -8.35 -12.00 -14.47
CA LYS A 155 -7.52 -13.05 -13.87
C LYS A 155 -8.32 -13.94 -12.93
N ILE A 156 -9.19 -13.37 -12.09
CA ILE A 156 -10.04 -14.14 -11.18
C ILE A 156 -11.06 -14.98 -11.97
N ALA A 157 -11.69 -14.40 -13.00
CA ALA A 157 -12.65 -15.11 -13.85
C ALA A 157 -12.01 -16.27 -14.65
N ALA A 158 -10.72 -16.18 -14.97
CA ALA A 158 -9.97 -17.23 -15.64
C ALA A 158 -9.45 -18.34 -14.71
N MET A 159 -9.57 -18.19 -13.38
CA MET A 159 -9.13 -19.24 -12.45
C MET A 159 -10.00 -20.48 -12.59
N SER A 160 -9.36 -21.65 -12.61
CA SER A 160 -10.07 -22.92 -12.52
C SER A 160 -10.73 -23.09 -11.14
N PRO A 161 -11.87 -23.79 -11.05
CA PRO A 161 -12.45 -24.14 -9.76
C PRO A 161 -11.43 -24.86 -8.88
N PRO A 162 -11.27 -24.47 -7.60
CA PRO A 162 -10.29 -25.11 -6.73
C PRO A 162 -10.64 -26.57 -6.51
N SER A 163 -9.64 -27.44 -6.67
CA SER A 163 -9.76 -28.90 -6.57
C SER A 163 -9.19 -29.47 -5.27
N SER A 164 -8.67 -28.61 -4.40
CA SER A 164 -8.13 -28.98 -3.10
C SER A 164 -8.32 -27.90 -2.03
N LYS A 165 -8.24 -28.28 -0.75
CA LYS A 165 -8.27 -27.32 0.36
C LYS A 165 -7.26 -26.19 0.22
N LYS A 166 -6.04 -26.51 -0.24
CA LYS A 166 -4.96 -25.54 -0.43
C LYS A 166 -5.30 -24.54 -1.52
N GLU A 167 -5.85 -25.03 -2.64
CA GLU A 167 -6.32 -24.17 -3.72
C GLU A 167 -7.50 -23.30 -3.29
N THR A 168 -8.44 -23.84 -2.51
CA THR A 168 -9.56 -23.03 -1.96
C THR A 168 -9.05 -21.95 -1.02
N GLN A 169 -8.08 -22.25 -0.15
CA GLN A 169 -7.46 -21.24 0.72
C GLN A 169 -6.74 -20.16 -0.09
N ALA A 170 -6.02 -20.55 -1.15
CA ALA A 170 -5.36 -19.60 -2.04
C ALA A 170 -6.39 -18.70 -2.75
N PHE A 171 -7.46 -19.28 -3.31
CA PHE A 171 -8.56 -18.53 -3.94
C PHE A 171 -9.22 -17.56 -2.96
N LEU A 172 -9.57 -18.03 -1.74
CA LEU A 172 -10.13 -17.19 -0.68
C LEU A 172 -9.19 -16.05 -0.29
N GLY A 173 -7.88 -16.28 -0.28
CA GLY A 173 -6.88 -15.22 -0.07
C GLY A 173 -6.93 -14.14 -1.15
N VAL A 174 -7.05 -14.54 -2.42
CA VAL A 174 -7.15 -13.60 -3.56
C VAL A 174 -8.43 -12.78 -3.50
N VAL A 175 -9.59 -13.42 -3.37
CA VAL A 175 -10.88 -12.71 -3.33
C VAL A 175 -11.10 -11.97 -2.00
N GLY A 176 -10.42 -12.38 -0.94
CA GLY A 176 -10.52 -11.78 0.39
C GLY A 176 -10.04 -10.34 0.45
N PHE A 177 -9.05 -9.96 -0.37
CA PHE A 177 -8.62 -8.57 -0.52
C PHE A 177 -9.76 -7.68 -1.04
N TRP A 178 -10.59 -8.20 -1.95
CA TRP A 178 -11.67 -7.46 -2.60
C TRP A 178 -13.03 -7.57 -1.87
N ARG A 179 -13.07 -8.18 -0.69
CA ARG A 179 -14.32 -8.47 0.05
C ARG A 179 -15.23 -7.24 0.25
N MET A 180 -14.64 -6.05 0.35
CA MET A 180 -15.38 -4.80 0.57
C MET A 180 -16.21 -4.38 -0.64
N HIS A 181 -15.82 -4.82 -1.85
CA HIS A 181 -16.55 -4.53 -3.09
C HIS A 181 -17.62 -5.58 -3.42
N ILE A 182 -17.76 -6.62 -2.59
CA ILE A 182 -18.65 -7.75 -2.84
C ILE A 182 -19.76 -7.75 -1.77
N PRO A 183 -20.98 -7.30 -2.10
CA PRO A 183 -22.10 -7.36 -1.18
C PRO A 183 -22.33 -8.78 -0.69
N ASN A 184 -22.57 -8.94 0.63
CA ASN A 184 -22.80 -10.25 1.25
C ASN A 184 -21.64 -11.24 1.06
N TYR A 185 -20.39 -10.77 0.89
CA TYR A 185 -19.21 -11.61 0.68
C TYR A 185 -19.16 -12.82 1.63
N SER A 186 -19.33 -12.59 2.93
CA SER A 186 -19.27 -13.64 3.95
C SER A 186 -20.29 -14.77 3.74
N LEU A 187 -21.49 -14.44 3.24
CA LEU A 187 -22.53 -15.43 2.90
C LEU A 187 -22.15 -16.21 1.64
N ILE A 188 -21.63 -15.53 0.62
CA ILE A 188 -21.24 -16.12 -0.67
C ILE A 188 -20.10 -17.13 -0.49
N VAL A 189 -19.05 -16.77 0.26
CA VAL A 189 -17.86 -17.63 0.42
C VAL A 189 -17.98 -18.64 1.58
N ARG A 190 -19.09 -18.65 2.31
CA ARG A 190 -19.32 -19.57 3.43
C ARG A 190 -19.10 -21.05 3.07
N PRO A 191 -19.60 -21.59 1.94
CA PRO A 191 -19.36 -22.99 1.56
C PRO A 191 -17.88 -23.29 1.34
N LEU A 192 -17.13 -22.34 0.78
CA LEU A 192 -15.69 -22.47 0.57
C LEU A 192 -14.93 -22.51 1.90
N TYR A 193 -15.29 -21.66 2.87
CA TYR A 193 -14.69 -21.75 4.20
C TYR A 193 -14.98 -23.08 4.89
N GLN A 194 -16.16 -23.67 4.70
CA GLN A 194 -16.51 -24.96 5.28
C GLN A 194 -15.56 -26.08 4.80
N VAL A 195 -15.27 -26.16 3.50
CA VAL A 195 -14.38 -27.23 2.97
C VAL A 195 -12.91 -27.04 3.39
N THR A 196 -12.50 -25.83 3.78
CA THR A 196 -11.13 -25.58 4.29
C THR A 196 -10.91 -26.01 5.74
N GLN A 197 -11.97 -26.35 6.49
CA GLN A 197 -11.83 -26.74 7.89
C GLN A 197 -11.13 -28.10 8.05
N LYS A 198 -10.38 -28.27 9.16
CA LYS A 198 -9.60 -29.49 9.42
C LYS A 198 -10.46 -30.77 9.44
N LYS A 199 -11.72 -30.67 9.89
CA LYS A 199 -12.62 -31.81 10.10
C LYS A 199 -13.42 -32.25 8.87
N ASN A 200 -13.39 -31.49 7.78
CA ASN A 200 -14.24 -31.75 6.61
C ASN A 200 -13.41 -32.35 5.48
N ASP A 201 -13.94 -33.34 4.77
CA ASP A 201 -13.32 -33.81 3.53
C ASP A 201 -13.54 -32.78 2.42
N PHE A 202 -12.55 -32.62 1.54
CA PHE A 202 -12.73 -31.86 0.32
C PHE A 202 -13.53 -32.75 -0.65
N LYS A 203 -14.82 -32.50 -0.76
CA LYS A 203 -15.74 -33.22 -1.65
C LYS A 203 -16.44 -32.22 -2.56
#